data_AF-A0A1S9RR12-F1
#
_entry.id   AF-A0A1S9RR12-F1
#
_cell.length_a   1.000
_cell.length_b   1.000
_cell.length_c   1.000
_cell.angle_alpha   90.00
_cell.angle_beta   90.00
_cell.angle_gamma   90.00
#
_symmetry.space_group_name_H-M   'P 1'
#
loop_
_entity.id
_entity.type
_entity.pdbx_description
1 polymer ?
#
loop_
_entity_poly.entity_id
_entity_poly.type
_entity_poly.pdbx_seq_one_letter_code
_entity_poly.pdbx_strand_id
1 'polypeptide(L)'
;MALPSLRDAGVDNIWIPPGCKGMDPSGTGYDVHDLYDLGVFDQKGSISTRWGTKEDLRALIAAAHDIGIGIYWDTVLNHKAGADFTEKFSAVKVNPDDRKTVVSKPEMISGWVGFNFPGRKGKYSTMKYHHQHFNGVDWDESRLQNAIYKVADPRKDWAEDVSDEHGNYDFLMFANSGHTNPEVRADIFKWAEWIGT
;
A
#
# COMPACT_ATOMS: atom_id res chain seq x y z
N MET A 1 -26.43 17.47 5.30
CA MET A 1 -25.45 16.39 5.60
C MET A 1 -25.95 15.12 4.95
N ALA A 2 -25.07 14.30 4.34
CA ALA A 2 -25.47 13.12 3.58
C ALA A 2 -25.92 11.94 4.48
N LEU A 3 -25.31 11.79 5.66
CA LEU A 3 -25.55 10.66 6.57
C LEU A 3 -27.03 10.50 6.99
N PRO A 4 -27.78 11.55 7.41
CA PRO A 4 -29.20 11.41 7.72
C PRO A 4 -30.02 10.91 6.53
N SER A 5 -29.80 11.44 5.33
CA SER A 5 -30.51 10.99 4.13
C SER A 5 -30.19 9.55 3.75
N LEU A 6 -28.96 9.08 3.98
CA LEU A 6 -28.60 7.68 3.82
C LEU A 6 -29.34 6.80 4.83
N ARG A 7 -29.43 7.24 6.09
CA ARG A 7 -30.17 6.51 7.12
C ARG A 7 -31.66 6.42 6.80
N ASP A 8 -32.27 7.53 6.40
CA ASP A 8 -33.68 7.59 5.98
C ASP A 8 -33.97 6.68 4.78
N ALA A 9 -32.98 6.49 3.90
CA ALA A 9 -33.04 5.55 2.77
C ALA A 9 -32.83 4.07 3.17
N GLY A 10 -32.58 3.79 4.46
CA GLY A 10 -32.38 2.43 4.98
C GLY A 10 -30.94 1.91 4.89
N VAL A 11 -29.95 2.78 4.75
CA VAL A 11 -28.53 2.37 4.78
C VAL A 11 -28.11 2.07 6.22
N ASP A 12 -27.55 0.88 6.44
CA ASP A 12 -27.01 0.44 7.74
C ASP A 12 -25.48 0.55 7.82
N ASN A 13 -24.77 0.48 6.68
CA ASN A 13 -23.31 0.55 6.64
C ASN A 13 -22.83 1.30 5.40
N ILE A 14 -21.72 2.02 5.53
CA ILE A 14 -21.03 2.64 4.40
C ILE A 14 -19.58 2.17 4.33
N TRP A 15 -19.09 2.00 3.10
CA TRP A 15 -17.67 1.79 2.84
C TRP A 15 -17.02 3.14 2.50
N ILE A 16 -15.99 3.49 3.26
CA ILE A 16 -15.23 4.73 3.04
C ILE A 16 -13.95 4.44 2.25
N PRO A 17 -13.47 5.39 1.43
CA PRO A 17 -12.25 5.21 0.63
C PRO A 17 -11.00 5.03 1.52
N PRO A 18 -9.85 4.62 0.95
CA PRO A 18 -8.62 4.47 1.71
C PRO A 18 -8.23 5.80 2.38
N GLY A 19 -8.22 5.81 3.71
CA GLY A 19 -7.94 7.00 4.51
C GLY A 19 -6.49 7.12 4.98
N CYS A 20 -5.60 6.25 4.50
CA CYS A 20 -4.16 6.32 4.76
C CYS A 20 -3.46 7.28 3.78
N LYS A 21 -2.30 7.82 4.16
CA LYS A 21 -1.50 8.71 3.32
C LYS A 21 -1.04 7.99 2.04
N GLY A 22 -1.43 8.53 0.89
CA GLY A 22 -0.97 8.11 -0.44
C GLY A 22 0.34 8.78 -0.86
N MET A 23 0.84 8.47 -2.06
CA MET A 23 2.03 9.12 -2.62
C MET A 23 1.76 10.56 -3.05
N ASP A 24 0.52 10.87 -3.41
CA ASP A 24 0.06 12.19 -3.85
C ASP A 24 -1.08 12.70 -2.93
N PRO A 25 -1.03 13.95 -2.43
CA PRO A 25 -2.12 14.54 -1.63
C PRO A 25 -3.50 14.52 -2.30
N SER A 26 -3.55 14.52 -3.63
CA SER A 26 -4.76 14.47 -4.46
C SER A 26 -5.15 13.04 -4.91
N GLY A 27 -4.31 12.05 -4.57
CA GLY A 27 -4.52 10.63 -4.85
C GLY A 27 -5.81 10.09 -4.21
N THR A 28 -6.38 9.05 -4.81
CA THR A 28 -7.59 8.39 -4.29
C THR A 28 -7.30 7.48 -3.09
N GLY A 29 -6.02 7.22 -2.79
CA GLY A 29 -5.58 6.44 -1.64
C GLY A 29 -5.18 4.99 -1.96
N TYR A 30 -5.44 4.51 -3.18
CA TYR A 30 -4.95 3.21 -3.65
C TYR A 30 -3.43 3.20 -3.86
N ASP A 31 -2.82 4.37 -3.97
CA ASP A 31 -1.38 4.62 -4.01
C ASP A 31 -0.77 4.69 -2.60
N VAL A 32 -1.08 3.73 -1.74
CA VAL A 32 -0.76 3.80 -0.31
C VAL A 32 0.75 3.94 -0.04
N HIS A 33 1.12 5.02 0.64
CA HIS A 33 2.49 5.27 1.08
C HIS A 33 2.68 4.78 2.52
N ASP A 34 1.91 5.31 3.47
CA ASP A 34 2.05 5.06 4.91
C ASP A 34 0.72 4.67 5.57
N LEU A 35 0.58 3.38 5.90
CA LEU A 35 -0.62 2.80 6.52
C LEU A 35 -0.96 3.41 7.89
N TYR A 36 0.04 3.95 8.59
CA TYR A 36 -0.13 4.52 9.93
C TYR A 36 -0.36 6.04 9.94
N ASP A 37 -0.43 6.67 8.77
CA ASP A 37 -0.71 8.10 8.63
C ASP A 37 -2.13 8.32 8.10
N LEU A 38 -3.07 8.59 9.01
CA LEU A 38 -4.47 8.89 8.69
C LEU A 38 -4.71 10.38 8.43
N GLY A 39 -3.70 11.08 7.89
CA GLY A 39 -3.76 12.52 7.68
C GLY A 39 -3.36 13.33 8.90
N VAL A 40 -2.33 12.91 9.63
CA VAL A 40 -1.83 13.57 10.86
C VAL A 40 -0.37 13.98 10.79
N PHE A 41 0.39 13.43 9.86
CA PHE A 41 1.81 13.75 9.69
C PHE A 41 2.03 14.53 8.39
N ASP A 42 2.92 15.51 8.44
CA ASP A 42 3.39 16.21 7.24
C ASP A 42 4.28 15.26 6.43
N GLN A 43 3.68 14.62 5.43
CA GLN A 43 4.30 13.62 4.56
C GLN A 43 3.72 13.78 3.16
N LYS A 44 4.56 13.62 2.14
CA LYS A 44 4.17 13.73 0.72
C LYS A 44 3.50 15.07 0.37
N GLY A 45 3.92 16.15 1.04
CA GLY A 45 3.49 17.51 0.73
C GLY A 45 2.14 17.92 1.35
N SER A 46 1.57 17.10 2.25
CA SER A 46 0.36 17.45 2.99
C SER A 46 0.29 16.77 4.35
N ILE A 47 -0.37 17.42 5.31
CA ILE A 47 -0.83 16.77 6.54
C ILE A 47 -2.05 15.90 6.22
N SER A 48 -3.11 16.48 5.66
CA SER A 48 -4.35 15.77 5.35
C SER A 48 -4.16 14.77 4.21
N THR A 49 -5.01 13.75 4.19
CA THR A 49 -5.28 12.98 2.96
C THR A 49 -6.19 13.80 2.03
N ARG A 50 -6.48 13.27 0.84
CA ARG A 50 -7.52 13.80 -0.04
C ARG A 50 -8.87 13.98 0.66
N TRP A 51 -9.17 13.13 1.64
CA TRP A 51 -10.47 13.05 2.30
C TRP A 51 -10.57 13.93 3.55
N GLY A 52 -9.44 14.46 4.03
CA GLY A 52 -9.36 15.26 5.25
C GLY A 52 -8.30 14.77 6.22
N THR A 53 -8.39 15.29 7.44
CA THR A 53 -7.54 14.95 8.59
C THR A 53 -8.08 13.75 9.36
N LYS A 54 -7.30 13.21 10.30
CA LYS A 54 -7.80 12.16 11.22
C LYS A 54 -8.96 12.68 12.07
N GLU A 55 -8.97 13.96 12.42
CA GLU A 55 -10.03 14.60 13.17
C GLU A 55 -11.35 14.62 12.36
N ASP A 56 -11.28 14.94 11.06
CA ASP A 56 -12.45 14.88 10.16
C ASP A 56 -13.00 13.45 10.05
N LEU A 57 -12.11 12.46 9.90
CA LEU A 57 -12.47 11.05 9.88
C LEU A 57 -13.17 10.63 11.19
N ARG A 58 -12.64 11.04 12.35
CA ARG A 58 -13.27 10.75 13.65
C ARG A 58 -14.64 11.40 13.79
N ALA A 59 -14.81 12.62 13.29
CA ALA A 59 -16.09 13.31 13.28
C ALA A 59 -17.11 12.57 12.39
N LEU A 60 -16.69 12.08 11.22
CA LEU A 60 -17.54 11.26 10.34
C LEU A 60 -17.98 9.96 11.02
N ILE A 61 -17.04 9.23 11.64
CA ILE A 61 -17.32 7.98 12.33
C ILE A 61 -18.30 8.20 13.48
N ALA A 62 -18.08 9.23 14.31
CA ALA A 62 -18.98 9.57 15.40
C ALA A 62 -20.39 9.89 14.89
N ALA A 63 -20.50 10.76 13.89
CA ALA A 63 -21.79 11.14 13.31
C ALA A 63 -22.53 9.95 12.66
N ALA A 64 -21.80 9.02 12.04
CA ALA A 64 -22.40 7.81 11.47
C ALA A 64 -22.92 6.88 12.57
N HIS A 65 -22.12 6.63 13.61
CA HIS A 65 -22.53 5.78 14.74
C HIS A 65 -23.71 6.36 15.53
N ASP A 66 -23.78 7.67 15.70
CA ASP A 66 -24.89 8.35 16.41
C ASP A 66 -26.25 8.09 15.76
N ILE A 67 -26.27 7.82 14.45
CA ILE A 67 -27.50 7.50 13.70
C ILE A 67 -27.60 6.02 13.30
N GLY A 68 -26.71 5.17 13.85
CA GLY A 68 -26.72 3.73 13.63
C GLY A 68 -26.20 3.27 12.26
N ILE A 69 -25.35 4.07 11.60
CA ILE A 69 -24.63 3.65 10.39
C ILE A 69 -23.23 3.15 10.76
N GLY A 70 -22.91 1.91 10.42
CA GLY A 70 -21.57 1.33 10.54
C GLY A 70 -20.62 1.77 9.42
N ILE A 71 -19.31 1.63 9.67
CA ILE A 71 -18.25 2.01 8.73
C ILE A 71 -17.42 0.78 8.36
N TYR A 72 -17.24 0.55 7.06
CA TYR A 72 -16.24 -0.37 6.51
C TYR A 72 -15.04 0.42 5.99
N TRP A 73 -13.86 -0.05 6.35
CA TRP A 73 -12.58 0.55 5.99
C TRP A 73 -11.99 -0.12 4.73
N ASP A 74 -11.49 0.67 3.80
CA ASP A 74 -10.75 0.17 2.63
C ASP A 74 -9.30 -0.17 2.98
N THR A 75 -8.93 -1.44 2.82
CA THR A 75 -7.58 -1.95 3.13
C THR A 75 -6.77 -2.19 1.86
N VAL A 76 -5.84 -1.28 1.56
CA VAL A 76 -4.93 -1.42 0.41
C VAL A 76 -3.61 -2.04 0.88
N LEU A 77 -3.41 -3.34 0.62
CA LEU A 77 -2.29 -4.12 1.18
C LEU A 77 -1.38 -4.77 0.13
N ASN A 78 -1.81 -4.81 -1.13
CA ASN A 78 -1.08 -5.45 -2.24
C ASN A 78 0.31 -4.84 -2.47
N HIS A 79 0.41 -3.51 -2.39
CA HIS A 79 1.60 -2.78 -2.79
C HIS A 79 1.83 -1.55 -1.92
N LYS A 80 2.99 -0.95 -2.06
CA LYS A 80 3.31 0.37 -1.49
C LYS A 80 3.82 1.30 -2.60
N ALA A 81 3.39 2.56 -2.56
CA ALA A 81 3.71 3.56 -3.57
C ALA A 81 4.43 4.78 -2.97
N GLY A 82 5.15 5.51 -3.83
CA GLY A 82 5.86 6.73 -3.44
C GLY A 82 6.94 6.50 -2.40
N ALA A 83 7.84 5.53 -2.61
CA ALA A 83 8.98 5.31 -1.72
C ALA A 83 9.80 6.60 -1.52
N ASP A 84 10.52 6.70 -0.39
CA ASP A 84 11.32 7.87 -0.03
C ASP A 84 12.68 7.87 -0.73
N PHE A 85 13.19 6.70 -1.10
CA PHE A 85 14.46 6.52 -1.82
C PHE A 85 14.47 5.22 -2.60
N THR A 86 15.39 5.14 -3.56
CA THR A 86 15.66 3.92 -4.32
C THR A 86 16.70 3.05 -3.64
N GLU A 87 16.62 1.74 -3.87
CA GLU A 87 17.66 0.80 -3.49
C GLU A 87 18.12 0.00 -4.72
N LYS A 88 19.40 -0.37 -4.73
CA LYS A 88 19.95 -1.24 -5.77
C LYS A 88 19.82 -2.69 -5.35
N PHE A 89 19.17 -3.50 -6.17
CA PHE A 89 19.03 -4.94 -5.93
C PHE A 89 19.00 -5.71 -7.25
N SER A 90 19.26 -7.02 -7.18
CA SER A 90 19.19 -7.91 -8.34
C SER A 90 17.74 -8.28 -8.63
N ALA A 91 17.35 -8.20 -9.89
CA ALA A 91 16.02 -8.55 -10.37
C ALA A 91 16.08 -9.19 -11.75
N VAL A 92 15.00 -9.88 -12.13
CA VAL A 92 14.78 -10.42 -13.48
C VAL A 92 13.49 -9.85 -14.04
N LYS A 93 13.46 -9.63 -15.36
CA LYS A 93 12.22 -9.33 -16.07
C LYS A 93 11.41 -10.61 -16.24
N VAL A 94 10.09 -10.53 -16.08
CA VAL A 94 9.16 -11.63 -16.34
C VAL A 94 8.22 -11.27 -17.49
N ASN A 95 7.65 -12.29 -18.15
CA ASN A 95 6.66 -12.09 -19.20
C ASN A 95 5.36 -11.50 -18.60
N PRO A 96 4.84 -10.37 -19.09
CA PRO A 96 3.59 -9.79 -18.58
C PRO A 96 2.37 -10.69 -18.73
N ASP A 97 2.36 -11.56 -19.74
CA ASP A 97 1.27 -12.52 -20.03
C ASP A 97 1.44 -13.87 -19.30
N ASP A 98 2.62 -14.10 -18.72
CA ASP A 98 2.93 -15.25 -17.88
C ASP A 98 4.06 -14.92 -16.90
N ARG A 99 3.71 -14.39 -15.71
CA ARG A 99 4.70 -13.87 -14.76
C ARG A 99 5.54 -14.95 -14.09
N LYS A 100 5.24 -16.23 -14.31
CA LYS A 100 6.11 -17.35 -13.94
C LYS A 100 7.29 -17.48 -14.90
N THR A 101 7.16 -17.00 -16.14
CA THR A 101 8.21 -17.07 -17.17
C THR A 101 9.20 -15.91 -17.03
N VAL A 102 10.44 -16.23 -16.66
CA VAL A 102 11.57 -15.28 -16.62
C VAL A 102 12.11 -15.05 -18.04
N VAL A 103 12.24 -13.78 -18.45
CA VAL A 103 12.65 -13.39 -19.81
C VAL A 103 13.99 -12.64 -19.85
N SER A 104 14.67 -12.47 -18.72
CA SER A 104 16.01 -11.90 -18.66
C SER A 104 16.93 -12.68 -17.72
N LYS A 105 18.24 -12.46 -17.87
CA LYS A 105 19.20 -12.80 -16.82
C LYS A 105 19.03 -11.83 -15.64
N PRO A 106 19.46 -12.22 -14.43
CA PRO A 106 19.51 -11.29 -13.30
C PRO A 106 20.32 -10.05 -13.64
N GLU A 107 19.75 -8.88 -13.40
CA GLU A 107 20.38 -7.58 -13.57
C GLU A 107 20.23 -6.74 -12.31
N MET A 108 21.17 -5.83 -12.08
CA MET A 108 21.03 -4.84 -11.02
C MET A 108 20.11 -3.71 -11.51
N ILE A 109 19.05 -3.44 -10.75
CA ILE A 109 18.12 -2.33 -10.98
C ILE A 109 18.15 -1.37 -9.79
N SER A 110 17.59 -0.18 -9.98
CA SER A 110 17.36 0.82 -8.92
C SER A 110 15.86 0.99 -8.73
N GLY A 111 15.26 0.29 -7.77
CA GLY A 111 13.81 0.30 -7.54
C GLY A 111 13.40 1.22 -6.38
N TRP A 112 12.21 1.82 -6.47
CA TRP A 112 11.59 2.64 -5.42
C TRP A 112 10.99 1.77 -4.31
N VAL A 113 11.83 1.36 -3.35
CA VAL A 113 11.47 0.37 -2.31
C VAL A 113 11.88 0.79 -0.89
N GLY A 114 12.52 1.95 -0.73
CA GLY A 114 12.92 2.47 0.59
C GLY A 114 11.84 3.34 1.22
N PHE A 115 11.23 2.90 2.33
CA PHE A 115 10.22 3.68 3.06
C PHE A 115 10.65 3.93 4.49
N ASN A 116 10.91 5.21 4.80
CA ASN A 116 11.38 5.67 6.08
C ASN A 116 10.36 6.48 6.88
N PHE A 117 9.27 6.94 6.27
CA PHE A 117 8.18 7.66 6.95
C PHE A 117 8.70 8.81 7.85
N PRO A 118 9.48 9.75 7.29
CA PRO A 118 10.21 10.75 8.09
C PRO A 118 9.29 11.67 8.89
N GLY A 119 8.08 11.97 8.38
CA GLY A 119 7.11 12.81 9.10
C GLY A 119 6.51 12.10 10.31
N ARG A 120 6.28 10.79 10.23
CA ARG A 120 5.72 9.98 11.32
C ARG A 120 6.72 9.68 12.44
N LYS A 121 8.03 9.68 12.15
CA LYS A 121 9.11 9.51 13.15
C LYS A 121 8.94 8.28 14.05
N GLY A 122 8.42 7.18 13.49
CA GLY A 122 8.25 5.91 14.22
C GLY A 122 7.03 5.86 15.15
N LYS A 123 6.16 6.88 15.16
CA LYS A 123 4.89 6.82 15.89
C LYS A 123 4.03 5.67 15.34
N TYR A 124 3.40 4.93 16.26
CA TYR A 124 2.60 3.71 16.05
C TYR A 124 3.39 2.46 15.59
N SER A 125 4.26 2.59 14.59
CA SER A 125 5.17 1.52 14.14
C SER A 125 6.56 2.04 13.79
N THR A 126 7.60 1.31 14.22
CA THR A 126 8.99 1.60 13.87
C THR A 126 9.41 0.95 12.55
N MET A 127 8.54 0.16 11.90
CA MET A 127 8.83 -0.56 10.67
C MET A 127 9.34 0.39 9.56
N LYS A 128 10.38 -0.08 8.86
CA LYS A 128 10.96 0.56 7.67
C LYS A 128 10.96 -0.47 6.56
N TYR A 129 10.58 -0.05 5.37
CA TYR A 129 10.54 -0.96 4.22
C TYR A 129 11.77 -0.76 3.34
N HIS A 130 12.19 -1.86 2.73
CA HIS A 130 13.42 -2.03 1.96
C HIS A 130 13.13 -3.12 0.92
N HIS A 131 13.99 -3.31 -0.08
CA HIS A 131 13.85 -4.29 -1.15
C HIS A 131 13.60 -5.72 -0.62
N GLN A 132 14.09 -6.06 0.58
CA GLN A 132 13.85 -7.34 1.22
C GLN A 132 12.37 -7.59 1.59
N HIS A 133 11.54 -6.56 1.66
CA HIS A 133 10.12 -6.62 2.00
C HIS A 133 9.19 -6.72 0.77
N PHE A 134 9.74 -6.61 -0.43
CA PHE A 134 8.99 -6.67 -1.68
C PHE A 134 9.46 -7.85 -2.54
N ASN A 135 8.60 -8.35 -3.42
CA ASN A 135 8.95 -9.40 -4.39
C ASN A 135 8.94 -8.92 -5.85
N GLY A 136 8.44 -7.71 -6.13
CA GLY A 136 8.55 -7.10 -7.45
C GLY A 136 8.34 -5.59 -7.50
N VAL A 137 8.78 -4.99 -8.61
CA VAL A 137 8.55 -3.59 -9.00
C VAL A 137 8.30 -3.50 -10.50
N ASP A 138 7.73 -2.40 -10.97
CA ASP A 138 7.48 -2.15 -12.41
C ASP A 138 8.44 -1.11 -13.04
N TRP A 139 9.36 -0.54 -12.25
CA TRP A 139 10.21 0.57 -12.69
C TRP A 139 11.66 0.40 -12.24
N ASP A 140 12.59 0.56 -13.18
CA ASP A 140 14.01 0.74 -12.91
C ASP A 140 14.41 2.20 -13.13
N GLU A 141 14.67 2.91 -12.02
CA GLU A 141 15.06 4.32 -12.01
C GLU A 141 16.39 4.55 -12.74
N SER A 142 17.31 3.59 -12.70
CA SER A 142 18.64 3.77 -13.30
C SER A 142 18.63 3.80 -14.83
N ARG A 143 17.60 3.19 -15.43
CA ARG A 143 17.42 3.08 -16.89
C ARG A 143 16.16 3.81 -17.37
N LEU A 144 15.35 4.34 -16.46
CA LEU A 144 14.03 4.93 -16.74
C LEU A 144 13.16 3.96 -17.57
N GLN A 145 13.15 2.69 -17.17
CA GLN A 145 12.53 1.61 -17.92
C GLN A 145 11.39 0.97 -17.13
N ASN A 146 10.23 0.87 -17.78
CA ASN A 146 9.12 0.05 -17.31
C ASN A 146 9.26 -1.40 -17.80
N ALA A 147 9.10 -2.35 -16.88
CA ALA A 147 8.94 -3.79 -17.10
C ALA A 147 8.51 -4.42 -15.77
N ILE A 148 7.95 -5.64 -15.77
CA ILE A 148 7.70 -6.36 -14.51
C ILE A 148 9.02 -6.98 -14.05
N TYR A 149 9.60 -6.43 -12.98
CA TYR A 149 10.82 -6.92 -12.36
C TYR A 149 10.48 -7.76 -11.13
N LYS A 150 10.82 -9.05 -11.15
CA LYS A 150 10.81 -9.92 -9.98
C LYS A 150 12.15 -9.84 -9.27
N VAL A 151 12.14 -9.71 -7.94
CA VAL A 151 13.38 -9.73 -7.14
C VAL A 151 14.09 -11.06 -7.32
N ALA A 152 15.37 -11.03 -7.70
CA ALA A 152 16.18 -12.23 -7.92
C ALA A 152 16.84 -12.69 -6.60
N ASP A 153 16.04 -13.27 -5.71
CA ASP A 153 16.49 -13.92 -4.47
C ASP A 153 15.88 -15.33 -4.41
N PRO A 154 16.68 -16.40 -4.25
CA PRO A 154 16.16 -17.77 -4.18
C PRO A 154 15.15 -18.04 -3.05
N ARG A 155 15.09 -17.15 -2.05
CA ARG A 155 14.15 -17.24 -0.91
C ARG A 155 12.85 -16.49 -1.16
N LYS A 156 12.68 -15.90 -2.35
CA LYS A 156 11.53 -15.08 -2.72
C LYS A 156 10.95 -15.54 -4.05
N ASP A 157 9.63 -15.56 -4.09
CA ASP A 157 8.89 -15.70 -5.33
C ASP A 157 7.58 -14.90 -5.25
N TRP A 158 6.79 -14.98 -6.32
CA TRP A 158 5.39 -14.57 -6.27
C TRP A 158 4.61 -15.40 -5.26
N ALA A 159 3.61 -14.79 -4.63
CA ALA A 159 2.63 -15.50 -3.82
C ALA A 159 1.88 -16.53 -4.69
N GLU A 160 1.58 -17.70 -4.14
CA GLU A 160 0.93 -18.79 -4.88
C GLU A 160 -0.60 -18.78 -4.73
N ASP A 161 -1.11 -18.15 -3.68
CA ASP A 161 -2.52 -18.03 -3.32
C ASP A 161 -3.21 -16.82 -3.97
N VAL A 162 -2.97 -16.64 -5.27
CA VAL A 162 -3.47 -15.51 -6.08
C VAL A 162 -4.18 -16.01 -7.35
N SER A 163 -4.77 -15.11 -8.13
CA SER A 163 -5.37 -15.47 -9.43
C SER A 163 -4.31 -16.08 -10.37
N ASP A 164 -4.71 -17.10 -11.13
CA ASP A 164 -3.89 -17.74 -12.16
C ASP A 164 -3.84 -16.95 -13.48
N GLU A 165 -4.58 -15.84 -13.57
CA GLU A 165 -4.47 -14.91 -14.69
C GLU A 165 -3.02 -14.44 -14.89
N HIS A 166 -2.61 -14.37 -16.15
CA HIS A 166 -1.22 -14.13 -16.53
C HIS A 166 -0.22 -15.11 -15.87
N GLY A 167 -0.64 -16.36 -15.66
CA GLY A 167 0.12 -17.41 -14.99
C GLY A 167 0.23 -17.25 -13.47
N ASN A 168 0.30 -16.01 -12.98
CA ASN A 168 0.29 -15.63 -11.58
C ASN A 168 -0.02 -14.12 -11.47
N TYR A 169 -1.06 -13.73 -10.72
CA TYR A 169 -1.48 -12.33 -10.56
C TYR A 169 -1.13 -11.72 -9.20
N ASP A 170 0.00 -12.10 -8.60
CA ASP A 170 0.52 -11.43 -7.40
C ASP A 170 0.97 -9.99 -7.73
N PHE A 171 1.81 -9.83 -8.75
CA PHE A 171 2.25 -8.50 -9.16
C PHE A 171 1.13 -7.72 -9.88
N LEU A 172 0.80 -6.55 -9.34
CA LEU A 172 -0.13 -5.61 -9.96
C LEU A 172 0.53 -4.29 -10.37
N MET A 173 1.13 -3.57 -9.42
CA MET A 173 1.74 -2.24 -9.63
C MET A 173 2.62 -1.81 -8.44
N PHE A 174 3.45 -0.78 -8.66
CA PHE A 174 4.35 -0.18 -7.64
C PHE A 174 5.31 -1.21 -7.00
N ALA A 175 5.61 -1.08 -5.71
CA ALA A 175 6.39 -2.07 -4.98
C ALA A 175 5.46 -3.14 -4.39
N ASN A 176 5.50 -4.34 -4.96
CA ASN A 176 4.61 -5.45 -4.60
C ASN A 176 5.02 -6.07 -3.26
N SER A 177 4.09 -6.08 -2.30
CA SER A 177 4.32 -6.54 -0.93
C SER A 177 4.65 -8.03 -0.91
N GLY A 178 5.83 -8.40 -0.40
CA GLY A 178 6.19 -9.80 -0.22
C GLY A 178 5.49 -10.38 1.01
N HIS A 179 4.24 -10.83 0.88
CA HIS A 179 3.44 -11.35 2.00
C HIS A 179 3.99 -12.62 2.65
N THR A 180 4.95 -13.31 2.03
CA THR A 180 5.70 -14.42 2.64
C THR A 180 6.75 -13.94 3.64
N ASN A 181 7.14 -12.66 3.61
CA ASN A 181 8.10 -12.08 4.55
C ASN A 181 7.46 -11.92 5.95
N PRO A 182 8.07 -12.49 7.03
CA PRO A 182 7.49 -12.44 8.36
C PRO A 182 7.39 -11.03 8.96
N GLU A 183 8.32 -10.12 8.63
CA GLU A 183 8.28 -8.73 9.11
C GLU A 183 7.12 -7.95 8.47
N VAL A 184 6.87 -8.18 7.17
CA VAL A 184 5.74 -7.59 6.45
C VAL A 184 4.42 -8.05 7.06
N ARG A 185 4.24 -9.35 7.27
CA ARG A 185 3.02 -9.88 7.90
C ARG A 185 2.81 -9.33 9.30
N ALA A 186 3.88 -9.30 10.11
CA ALA A 186 3.80 -8.81 11.48
C ALA A 186 3.36 -7.32 11.53
N ASP A 187 3.91 -6.48 10.67
CA ASP A 187 3.54 -5.06 10.62
C ASP A 187 2.11 -4.85 10.08
N ILE A 188 1.67 -5.66 9.09
CA ILE A 188 0.29 -5.62 8.58
C ILE A 188 -0.71 -6.04 9.67
N PHE A 189 -0.46 -7.12 10.40
CA PHE A 189 -1.36 -7.55 11.48
C PHE A 189 -1.38 -6.53 12.62
N LYS A 190 -0.22 -5.98 12.99
CA LYS A 190 -0.16 -4.88 13.97
C LYS A 190 -0.95 -3.66 13.49
N TRP A 191 -0.88 -3.33 12.20
CA TRP A 191 -1.68 -2.25 11.62
C TRP A 191 -3.18 -2.55 11.67
N ALA A 192 -3.58 -3.79 11.34
CA ALA A 192 -4.98 -4.22 11.37
C ALA A 192 -5.58 -4.16 12.78
N GLU A 193 -4.80 -4.47 13.82
CA GLU A 193 -5.22 -4.26 15.21
C GLU A 193 -5.30 -2.76 15.55
N TRP A 194 -4.31 -1.98 15.12
CA TRP A 194 -4.22 -0.55 15.42
C TRP A 194 -5.32 0.29 14.75
N ILE A 195 -5.71 -0.02 13.52
CA ILE A 195 -6.68 0.78 12.77
C ILE A 195 -8.08 0.77 13.41
N GLY A 196 -8.38 -0.26 14.20
CA GLY A 196 -9.62 -0.36 14.99
C GLY A 196 -9.59 0.36 16.35
N THR A 197 -8.51 1.07 16.69
CA THR A 197 -8.33 1.73 18.01
C THR A 197 -8.72 3.20 18.04
#